data_AF-A0AA37SXZ6-F1
#
_entry.id   AF-A0AA37SXZ6-F1
#
_cell.length_a   1.000
_cell.length_b   1.000
_cell.length_c   1.000
_cell.angle_alpha   90.00
_cell.angle_beta   90.00
_cell.angle_gamma   90.00
#
_symmetry.space_group_name_H-M   'P 1'
#
loop_
_entity.id
_entity.type
_entity.pdbx_description
1 polymer ?
#
loop_
_entity_poly.entity_id
_entity_poly.type
_entity_poly.pdbx_seq_one_letter_code
_entity_poly.pdbx_strand_id
1 'polypeptide(L)'
;MNKLINIVLSGLLWRRYKFLIVTLLLLIVSILIVGQIHQDYVEFVQTTKEDTNLAMSFVLKWLSWVVLLVVFGLANHFFNKKKEKIDALDSAGNSALSRVLLWRKDKEINRGLGLKKVSKKAEKMPNENDQRDPFAELREKEKLRSYADFLIQSKDKK
;
A
#
# COMPACT_ATOMS: atom_id res chain seq x y z
N MET A 1 16.36 40.40 -12.36
CA MET A 1 15.87 39.17 -11.68
C MET A 1 16.84 38.04 -11.96
N ASN A 2 17.38 37.41 -10.92
CA ASN A 2 18.53 36.50 -11.04
C ASN A 2 18.13 35.19 -11.72
N LYS A 3 18.59 34.95 -12.96
CA LYS A 3 18.30 33.74 -13.75
C LYS A 3 18.62 32.43 -13.01
N LEU A 4 19.63 32.48 -12.13
CA LEU A 4 20.02 31.37 -11.25
C LEU A 4 18.92 30.98 -10.26
N ILE A 5 18.18 31.96 -9.72
CA ILE A 5 17.09 31.68 -8.76
C ILE A 5 16.00 30.85 -9.44
N ASN A 6 15.65 31.18 -10.70
CA ASN A 6 14.62 30.48 -11.46
C ASN A 6 15.01 29.04 -11.79
N ILE A 7 16.28 28.80 -12.12
CA ILE A 7 16.81 27.46 -12.40
C ILE A 7 16.80 26.59 -11.14
N VAL A 8 17.26 27.15 -10.01
CA VAL A 8 17.28 26.43 -8.73
C VAL A 8 15.85 26.14 -8.26
N LEU A 9 14.94 27.12 -8.32
CA LEU A 9 13.52 26.94 -8.00
C LEU A 9 12.87 25.90 -8.90
N SER A 10 13.00 25.98 -10.22
CA SER A 10 12.45 24.98 -11.14
C SER A 10 13.00 23.58 -10.88
N GLY A 11 14.29 23.45 -10.57
CA GLY A 11 14.90 22.17 -10.19
C GLY A 11 14.37 21.62 -8.86
N LEU A 12 14.17 22.47 -7.86
CA LEU A 12 13.63 22.11 -6.54
C LEU A 12 12.16 21.71 -6.63
N LEU A 13 11.37 22.47 -7.41
CA LEU A 13 9.98 22.14 -7.69
C LEU A 13 9.87 20.79 -8.38
N TRP A 14 10.70 20.52 -9.40
CA TRP A 14 10.68 19.24 -10.09
C TRP A 14 11.05 18.07 -9.18
N ARG A 15 12.11 18.21 -8.37
CA ARG A 15 12.58 17.12 -7.49
C ARG A 15 11.54 16.72 -6.44
N ARG A 16 10.81 17.68 -5.88
CA ARG A 16 9.82 17.43 -4.82
C ARG A 16 8.42 17.13 -5.36
N TYR A 17 8.00 17.82 -6.42
CA TYR A 17 6.61 17.82 -6.91
C TYR A 17 6.41 17.21 -8.29
N LYS A 18 7.38 16.47 -8.85
CA LYS A 18 7.25 15.82 -10.17
C LYS A 18 5.90 15.15 -10.42
N PHE A 19 5.35 14.46 -9.43
CA PHE A 19 4.05 13.77 -9.57
C PHE A 19 2.88 14.74 -9.65
N LEU A 20 2.88 15.78 -8.81
CA LEU A 20 1.86 16.83 -8.82
C LEU A 20 1.91 17.62 -10.12
N ILE A 21 3.10 17.97 -10.61
CA ILE A 21 3.27 18.70 -11.88
C ILE A 21 2.75 17.88 -13.05
N VAL A 22 3.10 16.59 -13.14
CA VAL A 22 2.65 15.71 -14.23
C VAL A 22 1.13 15.50 -14.20
N THR A 23 0.56 15.26 -13.02
CA THR A 23 -0.91 15.09 -12.89
C THR A 23 -1.67 16.38 -13.14
N LEU A 24 -1.09 17.54 -12.81
CA LEU A 24 -1.66 18.85 -13.13
C LEU A 24 -1.62 19.12 -14.64
N LEU A 25 -0.50 18.84 -15.30
CA LEU A 25 -0.40 18.94 -16.76
C LEU A 25 -1.41 18.01 -17.44
N LEU A 26 -1.53 16.77 -16.96
CA LEU A 26 -2.53 15.83 -17.45
C LEU A 26 -3.95 16.37 -17.27
N LEU A 27 -4.26 16.95 -16.11
CA LEU A 27 -5.56 17.57 -15.84
C LEU A 27 -5.88 18.70 -16.83
N ILE A 28 -4.91 19.58 -17.08
CA ILE A 28 -5.06 20.68 -18.05
C ILE A 28 -5.37 20.11 -19.44
N VAL A 29 -4.60 19.12 -19.89
CA VAL A 29 -4.84 18.45 -21.18
C VAL A 29 -6.23 17.81 -21.23
N SER A 30 -6.65 17.12 -20.16
CA SER A 30 -7.99 16.52 -20.09
C SER A 30 -9.11 17.57 -20.17
N ILE A 31 -8.96 18.73 -19.51
CA ILE A 31 -9.95 19.82 -19.59
C ILE A 31 -10.06 20.35 -21.02
N LEU A 32 -8.94 20.50 -21.72
CA LEU A 32 -8.93 20.95 -23.12
C LEU A 32 -9.65 19.94 -24.04
N ILE A 33 -9.39 18.65 -23.87
CA ILE A 33 -10.04 17.58 -24.64
C ILE A 33 -11.56 17.60 -24.43
N VAL A 34 -12.02 17.70 -23.18
CA VAL A 34 -13.46 17.82 -22.87
C VAL A 34 -14.06 19.07 -23.51
N GLY A 35 -13.31 20.16 -23.53
CA GLY A 35 -13.70 21.39 -24.22
C GLY A 35 -13.91 21.19 -25.72
N GLN A 36 -12.98 20.53 -26.40
CA GLN A 36 -13.06 20.23 -27.83
C GLN A 36 -14.25 19.31 -28.14
N ILE A 37 -14.40 18.20 -27.40
CA ILE A 37 -15.53 17.27 -27.57
C ILE A 37 -16.88 17.97 -27.43
N HIS A 38 -17.01 18.87 -26.45
CA HIS A 38 -18.24 19.63 -26.26
C HIS A 38 -18.48 20.62 -27.39
N GLN A 39 -17.44 21.26 -27.92
CA GLN A 39 -17.56 22.19 -29.05
C GLN A 39 -18.04 21.45 -30.31
N ASP A 40 -17.45 20.29 -30.62
CA ASP A 40 -17.89 19.43 -31.73
C ASP A 40 -19.37 19.02 -31.57
N TYR A 41 -19.79 18.69 -30.35
CA TYR A 41 -21.20 18.34 -30.09
C TYR A 41 -22.14 19.53 -30.32
N VAL A 42 -21.77 20.72 -29.86
CA VAL A 42 -22.59 21.93 -30.06
C VAL A 42 -22.73 22.24 -31.55
N GLU A 43 -21.66 22.11 -32.33
CA GLU A 43 -21.69 22.31 -33.78
C GLU A 43 -22.57 21.27 -34.50
N PHE A 44 -22.49 20.00 -34.08
CA PHE A 44 -23.36 18.93 -34.58
C PHE A 44 -24.86 19.22 -34.34
N VAL A 45 -25.21 19.71 -33.15
CA VAL A 45 -26.59 20.06 -32.80
C VAL A 45 -27.07 21.26 -33.63
N GLN A 46 -26.24 22.28 -33.79
CA GLN A 46 -26.56 23.48 -34.60
C GLN A 46 -26.82 23.14 -36.07
N THR A 47 -26.06 22.21 -36.65
CA THR A 47 -26.24 21.78 -38.05
C THR A 47 -27.48 20.91 -38.25
N THR A 48 -27.88 20.14 -37.23
CA THR A 48 -29.03 19.23 -37.29
C THR A 48 -30.37 19.93 -36.99
N LYS A 49 -30.35 21.17 -36.45
CA LYS A 49 -31.54 21.96 -36.03
C LYS A 49 -32.45 21.27 -35.01
N GLU A 50 -31.97 20.22 -34.35
CA GLU A 50 -32.68 19.52 -33.29
C GLU A 50 -32.20 20.04 -31.93
N ASP A 51 -32.93 20.98 -31.34
CA ASP A 51 -32.56 21.62 -30.06
C ASP A 51 -32.79 20.73 -28.83
N THR A 52 -33.13 19.45 -29.01
CA THR A 52 -33.79 18.66 -27.97
C THR A 52 -32.93 18.30 -26.76
N ASN A 53 -31.61 18.56 -26.75
CA ASN A 53 -30.75 18.21 -25.60
C ASN A 53 -29.55 19.13 -25.33
N LEU A 54 -29.55 20.38 -25.83
CA LEU A 54 -28.41 21.27 -25.68
C LEU A 54 -28.05 21.54 -24.21
N ALA A 55 -29.05 21.78 -23.36
CA ALA A 55 -28.85 22.05 -21.93
C ALA A 55 -28.20 20.88 -21.17
N MET A 56 -28.56 19.64 -21.49
CA MET A 56 -27.99 18.44 -20.85
C MET A 56 -26.50 18.27 -21.16
N SER A 57 -26.06 18.69 -22.34
CA SER A 57 -24.64 18.66 -22.71
C SER A 57 -23.78 19.57 -21.84
N PHE A 58 -24.32 20.72 -21.40
CA PHE A 58 -23.63 21.61 -20.46
C PHE A 58 -23.51 20.96 -19.07
N VAL A 59 -24.56 20.31 -18.59
CA VAL A 59 -24.51 19.59 -17.31
C VAL A 59 -23.44 18.50 -17.35
N LEU A 60 -23.38 17.72 -18.43
CA LEU A 60 -22.33 16.69 -18.62
C LEU A 60 -20.92 17.29 -18.66
N LYS A 61 -20.74 18.47 -19.26
CA LYS A 61 -19.46 19.19 -19.26
C LYS A 61 -19.02 19.56 -17.85
N TRP A 62 -19.90 20.18 -17.06
CA TRP A 62 -19.60 20.54 -15.67
C TRP A 62 -19.31 19.32 -14.81
N LEU A 63 -20.11 18.26 -14.96
CA LEU A 63 -19.93 16.99 -14.26
C LEU A 63 -18.56 16.37 -14.59
N SER A 64 -18.16 16.41 -15.87
CA SER A 64 -16.83 15.94 -16.31
C SER A 64 -15.70 16.69 -15.62
N TRP A 65 -15.81 18.01 -15.45
CA TRP A 65 -14.80 18.80 -14.73
C TRP A 65 -14.72 18.46 -13.25
N VAL A 66 -15.86 18.27 -12.59
CA VAL A 66 -15.92 17.84 -11.18
C VAL A 66 -15.28 16.46 -11.01
N VAL A 67 -15.60 15.51 -11.90
CA VAL A 67 -15.01 14.17 -11.88
C VAL A 67 -13.50 14.23 -12.06
N LEU A 68 -13.01 15.01 -13.04
CA LEU A 68 -11.58 15.19 -13.26
C LEU A 68 -10.87 15.76 -12.02
N LEU A 69 -11.46 16.75 -11.35
CA LEU A 69 -10.91 17.33 -10.12
C LEU A 69 -10.86 16.31 -8.98
N VAL A 70 -11.92 15.52 -8.80
CA VAL A 70 -11.97 14.47 -7.77
C VAL A 70 -10.92 13.39 -8.05
N VAL A 71 -10.82 12.91 -9.29
CA VAL A 71 -9.83 11.91 -9.70
C VAL A 71 -8.41 12.44 -9.50
N PHE A 72 -8.14 13.69 -9.89
CA PHE A 72 -6.86 14.35 -9.64
C PHE A 72 -6.51 14.40 -8.15
N GLY A 73 -7.46 14.82 -7.31
CA GLY A 73 -7.28 14.87 -5.85
C GLY A 73 -7.02 13.50 -5.24
N LEU A 74 -7.82 12.49 -5.61
CA LEU A 74 -7.67 11.12 -5.11
C LEU A 74 -6.35 10.49 -5.56
N ALA A 75 -5.96 10.67 -6.82
CA ALA A 75 -4.68 10.21 -7.32
C ALA A 75 -3.55 10.85 -6.49
N ASN A 76 -3.51 12.18 -6.39
CA ASN A 76 -2.44 12.86 -5.68
C ASN A 76 -2.38 12.47 -4.19
N HIS A 77 -3.53 12.31 -3.53
CA HIS A 77 -3.62 11.84 -2.14
C HIS A 77 -3.08 10.42 -1.96
N PHE A 78 -3.47 9.50 -2.85
CA PHE A 78 -3.05 8.11 -2.77
C PHE A 78 -1.55 7.94 -3.03
N PHE A 79 -1.01 8.68 -4.01
CA PHE A 79 0.41 8.65 -4.32
C PHE A 79 1.28 9.29 -3.21
N ASN A 80 0.79 10.34 -2.54
CA ASN A 80 1.49 10.88 -1.36
C ASN A 80 1.48 9.90 -0.18
N LYS A 81 0.33 9.28 0.16
CA LYS A 81 0.26 8.28 1.22
C LYS A 81 1.12 7.04 0.96
N LYS A 82 1.28 6.63 -0.31
CA LYS A 82 2.18 5.54 -0.69
C LYS A 82 3.64 5.87 -0.40
N LYS A 83 4.07 7.10 -0.68
CA LYS A 83 5.44 7.55 -0.36
C LYS A 83 5.69 7.53 1.14
N GLU A 84 4.77 8.08 1.93
CA GLU A 84 4.89 8.07 3.40
C GLU A 84 5.03 6.66 3.98
N LYS A 85 4.29 5.68 3.45
CA LYS A 85 4.41 4.27 3.87
C LYS A 85 5.74 3.64 3.47
N ILE A 86 6.26 3.97 2.30
CA ILE A 86 7.57 3.47 1.82
C ILE A 86 8.69 4.09 2.66
N ASP A 87 8.66 5.40 2.87
CA ASP A 87 9.65 6.13 3.67
C ASP A 87 9.61 5.69 5.15
N ALA A 88 8.42 5.41 5.68
CA ALA A 88 8.25 4.83 7.02
C ALA A 88 8.75 3.37 7.10
N LEU A 89 8.57 2.56 6.06
CA LEU A 89 9.11 1.19 6.00
C LEU A 89 10.63 1.17 5.91
N ASP A 90 11.22 2.08 5.14
CA ASP A 90 12.68 2.16 4.94
C ASP A 90 13.37 2.77 6.18
N SER A 91 12.70 3.66 6.91
CA SER A 91 13.19 4.21 8.19
C SER A 91 13.11 3.20 9.35
N ALA A 92 12.21 2.21 9.27
CA ALA A 92 12.06 1.15 10.26
C ALA A 92 13.07 0.00 10.03
N GLY A 93 14.36 0.32 9.98
CA GLY A 93 15.54 -0.54 10.23
C GLY A 93 15.79 -1.81 9.39
N ASN A 94 14.78 -2.49 8.84
CA ASN A 94 14.91 -3.85 8.33
C ASN A 94 13.95 -4.05 7.12
N SER A 95 14.12 -3.26 6.07
CA SER A 95 13.20 -3.18 4.91
C SER A 95 12.99 -4.50 4.15
N ALA A 96 13.94 -5.44 4.23
CA ALA A 96 13.82 -6.74 3.60
C ALA A 96 12.94 -7.71 4.41
N LEU A 97 13.05 -7.67 5.75
CA LEU A 97 12.36 -8.62 6.62
C LEU A 97 10.86 -8.27 6.74
N SER A 98 10.53 -6.99 6.80
CA SER A 98 9.14 -6.53 6.81
C SER A 98 8.40 -6.86 5.50
N ARG A 99 9.07 -6.78 4.34
CA ARG A 99 8.51 -7.17 3.03
C ARG A 99 8.21 -8.68 2.96
N VAL A 100 9.11 -9.51 3.47
CA VAL A 100 8.92 -10.97 3.52
C VAL A 100 7.81 -11.36 4.50
N LEU A 101 7.70 -10.66 5.63
CA LEU A 101 6.72 -10.96 6.68
C LEU A 101 5.29 -10.55 6.29
N LEU A 102 5.13 -9.44 5.56
CA LEU A 102 3.84 -9.03 4.99
C LEU A 102 3.37 -10.01 3.90
N TRP A 103 4.27 -10.50 3.05
CA TRP A 103 3.93 -11.48 2.02
C TRP A 103 3.46 -12.83 2.59
N ARG A 104 3.94 -13.21 3.78
CA ARG A 104 3.49 -14.44 4.46
C ARG A 104 2.11 -14.30 5.10
N LYS A 105 1.76 -13.11 5.59
CA LYS A 105 0.46 -12.84 6.24
C LYS A 105 -0.71 -12.94 5.26
N ASP A 106 -0.54 -12.51 4.01
CA ASP A 106 -1.57 -12.63 2.96
C ASP A 106 -1.77 -14.09 2.49
N LYS A 107 -0.76 -14.95 2.68
CA LYS A 107 -0.81 -16.38 2.32
C LYS A 107 -1.49 -17.23 3.39
N GLU A 108 -1.46 -16.82 4.66
CA GLU A 108 -2.15 -17.53 5.76
C GLU A 108 -3.64 -17.17 5.85
N ILE A 109 -4.03 -15.93 5.58
CA ILE A 109 -5.45 -15.52 5.61
C ILE A 109 -6.26 -16.26 4.52
N ASN A 110 -5.65 -16.56 3.36
CA ASN A 110 -6.28 -17.35 2.30
C ASN A 110 -6.22 -18.88 2.52
N ARG A 111 -5.45 -19.39 3.49
CA ARG A 111 -5.39 -20.83 3.84
C ARG A 111 -6.17 -21.20 5.10
N GLY A 112 -6.75 -20.22 5.81
CA GLY A 112 -7.44 -20.43 7.09
C GLY A 112 -8.93 -20.82 7.01
N LEU A 113 -9.52 -20.96 5.81
CA LEU A 113 -10.92 -21.36 5.62
C LEU A 113 -11.05 -22.79 5.07
N GLY A 114 -10.34 -23.74 5.68
CA GLY A 114 -10.43 -25.13 5.28
C GLY A 114 -9.97 -26.12 6.34
N LEU A 115 -10.97 -26.80 6.94
CA LEU A 115 -10.91 -28.17 7.48
C LEU A 115 -10.27 -28.33 8.88
N LYS A 116 -10.75 -29.15 9.82
CA LYS A 116 -11.92 -30.03 9.94
C LYS A 116 -11.86 -30.62 11.36
N LYS A 117 -13.01 -30.69 12.07
CA LYS A 117 -13.19 -31.50 13.28
C LYS A 117 -12.75 -32.95 13.03
N VAL A 118 -11.74 -33.46 13.74
CA VAL A 118 -11.53 -34.90 14.03
C VAL A 118 -10.83 -34.95 15.40
N SER A 119 -11.58 -35.08 16.49
CA SER A 119 -11.98 -36.33 17.18
C SER A 119 -10.90 -36.89 18.12
N LYS A 120 -11.36 -37.11 19.35
CA LYS A 120 -10.68 -37.66 20.53
C LYS A 120 -9.98 -39.01 20.25
N LYS A 121 -8.80 -39.19 20.83
CA LYS A 121 -8.39 -40.46 21.44
C LYS A 121 -7.50 -40.17 22.66
N ALA A 122 -7.93 -40.69 23.81
CA ALA A 122 -7.28 -40.57 25.11
C ALA A 122 -6.34 -41.75 25.36
N GLU A 123 -5.20 -41.46 25.99
CA GLU A 123 -4.34 -42.26 26.90
C GLU A 123 -2.94 -41.61 26.84
N LYS A 124 -2.20 -41.27 27.89
CA LYS A 124 -2.24 -41.44 29.36
C LYS A 124 -1.51 -40.23 29.97
N MET A 125 -1.92 -39.76 31.14
CA MET A 125 -1.10 -38.87 31.99
C MET A 125 -0.28 -39.73 32.98
N PRO A 126 0.93 -39.29 33.36
CA PRO A 126 1.00 -38.61 34.65
C PRO A 126 1.95 -37.40 34.64
N ASN A 127 1.46 -36.26 35.10
CA ASN A 127 1.87 -35.56 36.33
C ASN A 127 1.53 -34.07 36.20
N GLU A 128 0.79 -33.56 37.17
CA GLU A 128 0.52 -32.14 37.39
C GLU A 128 1.83 -31.41 37.67
N ASN A 129 2.30 -30.61 36.70
CA ASN A 129 3.12 -29.39 36.84
C ASN A 129 4.00 -29.09 35.63
N ASP A 130 3.80 -29.75 34.49
CA ASP A 130 4.58 -29.42 33.29
C ASP A 130 3.72 -28.63 32.29
N GLN A 131 3.79 -27.32 32.43
CA GLN A 131 3.52 -26.38 31.36
C GLN A 131 4.50 -26.72 30.23
N ARG A 132 4.15 -27.74 29.41
CA ARG A 132 5.03 -28.33 28.40
C ARG A 132 5.65 -27.22 27.58
N ASP A 133 6.89 -26.91 27.93
CA ASP A 133 7.67 -25.91 27.25
C ASP A 133 7.74 -26.38 25.79
N PRO A 134 7.24 -25.59 24.82
CA PRO A 134 7.28 -25.97 23.41
C PRO A 134 8.73 -26.18 22.91
N PHE A 135 9.72 -25.82 23.73
CA PHE A 135 11.15 -26.01 23.49
C PHE A 135 11.82 -27.04 24.41
N ALA A 136 11.07 -27.80 25.21
CA ALA A 136 11.62 -28.85 26.08
C ALA A 136 12.51 -29.82 25.30
N GLU A 137 12.02 -30.30 24.15
CA GLU A 137 12.77 -31.18 23.25
C GLU A 137 14.01 -30.52 22.63
N LEU A 138 14.07 -29.19 22.56
CA LEU A 138 15.23 -28.48 22.04
C LEU A 138 16.31 -28.28 23.11
N ARG A 139 15.92 -28.11 24.38
CA ARG A 139 16.86 -27.91 25.49
C ARG A 139 17.72 -29.16 25.75
N GLU A 140 17.21 -30.34 25.42
CA GLU A 140 17.92 -31.60 25.60
C GLU A 140 18.94 -31.92 24.49
N LYS A 141 18.82 -31.29 23.30
CA LYS A 141 19.68 -31.58 22.12
C LYS A 141 21.12 -31.09 22.33
N GLU A 142 22.07 -32.01 22.31
CA GLU A 142 23.51 -31.76 22.55
C GLU A 142 24.10 -30.65 21.68
N LYS A 143 23.73 -30.58 20.39
CA LYS A 143 24.24 -29.59 19.42
C LYS A 143 23.76 -28.16 19.69
N LEU A 144 22.68 -27.99 20.45
CA LEU A 144 22.04 -26.69 20.72
C LEU A 144 22.26 -26.21 22.15
N ARG A 145 23.07 -26.93 22.95
CA ARG A 145 23.37 -26.54 24.32
C ARG A 145 24.24 -25.29 24.34
N SER A 146 23.83 -24.30 25.12
CA SER A 146 24.61 -23.08 25.32
C SER A 146 25.75 -23.35 26.29
N TYR A 147 26.84 -22.59 26.18
CA TYR A 147 27.96 -22.62 27.13
C TYR A 147 27.51 -22.40 28.59
N ALA A 148 26.43 -21.63 28.79
CA ALA A 148 25.82 -21.41 30.10
C ALA A 148 25.25 -22.70 30.71
N ASP A 149 24.64 -23.58 29.91
CA ASP A 149 24.05 -24.83 30.40
C ASP A 149 25.13 -25.82 30.86
N PHE A 150 26.30 -25.82 30.21
CA PHE A 150 27.46 -26.61 30.63
C PHE A 150 28.01 -26.15 32.00
N LEU A 151 28.06 -24.84 32.23
CA LEU A 151 28.51 -24.28 33.51
C LEU A 151 27.54 -24.61 34.65
N ILE A 152 26.23 -24.59 34.40
CA ILE A 152 25.21 -24.97 35.39
C ILE A 152 25.32 -26.46 35.73
N GLN A 153 25.44 -27.33 34.70
CA GLN A 153 25.54 -28.77 34.91
C GLN A 153 26.84 -29.19 35.64
N SER A 154 27.96 -28.50 35.39
CA SER A 154 29.22 -28.78 36.10
C SER A 154 29.21 -28.32 37.55
N LYS A 155 28.39 -27.32 37.90
CA LYS A 155 28.23 -26.81 39.27
C LYS A 155 27.40 -27.75 40.15
N ASP A 156 26.40 -28.43 39.59
CA ASP A 156 25.56 -29.40 40.32
C ASP A 156 26.25 -30.75 40.59
N LYS A 157 27.35 -31.06 39.91
CA LYS A 157 28.12 -32.29 40.11
C LYS A 157 29.22 -32.19 41.19
N LYS A 158 29.24 -31.09 41.95
CA LYS A 158 30.22 -30.83 43.00
C LYS A 158 29.55 -30.80 44.37
#